data_AF-A0A0L8C5T2-F1
#
_entry.id   AF-A0A0L8C5T2-F1
#
_cell.length_a   1.000
_cell.length_b   1.000
_cell.length_c   1.000
_cell.angle_alpha   90.00
_cell.angle_beta   90.00
_cell.angle_gamma   90.00
#
_symmetry.space_group_name_H-M   'P 1'
#
loop_
_entity.id
_entity.type
_entity.pdbx_description
1 polymer ?
#
loop_
_entity_poly.entity_id
_entity_poly.type
_entity_poly.pdbx_seq_one_letter_code
_entity_poly.pdbx_strand_id
1 'polypeptide(L)'
;MPVTAAALLCFLVAINATTFCLFWYDKHAARSGWRRIRERTLLSSAFFGGSIGAMAGRQVFRHKTRKEPFRTQLILIVLFQTIAVIACTFVAGGYLDAFAGLF
;
A
#
# COMPACT_ATOMS: atom_id res chain seq x y z
N MET A 1 7.74 -21.82 -12.32
CA MET A 1 6.50 -21.66 -11.52
C MET A 1 5.78 -20.36 -11.91
N PRO A 2 5.17 -20.26 -13.10
CA PRO A 2 4.49 -19.03 -13.55
C PRO A 2 3.14 -18.79 -12.87
N VAL A 3 2.49 -19.86 -12.40
CA VAL A 3 1.16 -19.82 -11.78
C VAL A 3 1.17 -19.06 -10.45
N THR A 4 2.25 -19.17 -9.67
CA THR A 4 2.40 -18.46 -8.40
C THR A 4 2.61 -16.96 -8.60
N ALA A 5 3.37 -16.57 -9.62
CA ALA A 5 3.56 -15.16 -9.97
C ALA A 5 2.26 -14.49 -10.45
N ALA A 6 1.48 -15.19 -11.29
CA ALA A 6 0.17 -14.71 -11.74
C ALA A 6 -0.83 -14.55 -10.58
N ALA A 7 -0.88 -15.53 -9.66
CA ALA A 7 -1.72 -15.45 -8.47
C ALA A 7 -1.35 -14.27 -7.56
N LEU A 8 -0.05 -14.02 -7.37
CA LEU A 8 0.44 -12.88 -6.59
C LEU A 8 0.04 -11.54 -7.23
N LEU A 9 0.16 -11.43 -8.56
CA LEU A 9 -0.25 -10.26 -9.32
C LEU A 9 -1.75 -9.99 -9.20
N CYS A 10 -2.59 -11.03 -9.37
CA CYS A 10 -4.04 -10.90 -9.18
C CYS A 10 -4.39 -10.45 -7.76
N PHE A 11 -3.72 -11.00 -6.74
CA PHE A 11 -3.92 -10.60 -5.34
C PHE A 11 -3.54 -9.13 -5.11
N LEU A 12 -2.39 -8.70 -5.65
CA LEU A 12 -1.93 -7.30 -5.57
C LEU A 12 -2.87 -6.33 -6.29
N VAL A 13 -3.42 -6.72 -7.44
CA VAL A 13 -4.40 -5.88 -8.15
C VAL A 13 -5.70 -5.80 -7.35
N ALA A 14 -6.19 -6.92 -6.82
CA ALA A 14 -7.42 -6.96 -6.04
C ALA A 14 -7.33 -6.11 -4.76
N ILE A 15 -6.22 -6.19 -4.03
CA ILE A 15 -6.05 -5.42 -2.79
C ILE A 15 -5.90 -3.92 -3.07
N ASN A 16 -5.22 -3.53 -4.16
CA ASN A 16 -5.13 -2.13 -4.57
C ASN A 16 -6.47 -1.58 -5.04
N ALA A 17 -7.24 -2.36 -5.81
CA ALA A 17 -8.59 -1.97 -6.24
C ALA A 17 -9.54 -1.80 -5.06
N THR A 18 -9.51 -2.74 -4.09
CA THR A 18 -10.33 -2.66 -2.86
C THR A 18 -9.98 -1.41 -2.05
N THR A 19 -8.69 -1.10 -1.94
CA THR A 19 -8.22 0.09 -1.22
C THR A 19 -8.63 1.37 -1.93
N PHE A 20 -8.59 1.40 -3.26
CA PHE A 20 -9.10 2.53 -4.03
C PHE A 20 -10.62 2.73 -3.86
N CYS A 21 -11.39 1.64 -3.86
CA CYS A 21 -12.83 1.68 -3.61
C CYS A 21 -13.18 2.20 -2.21
N LEU A 22 -12.39 1.87 -1.18
CA LEU A 22 -12.54 2.42 0.17
C LEU A 22 -12.36 3.95 0.19
N PHE A 23 -11.37 4.47 -0.54
CA PHE A 23 -11.18 5.91 -0.68
C PHE A 23 -12.32 6.59 -1.47
N TRP A 24 -12.87 5.91 -2.49
CA TRP A 24 -14.04 6.39 -3.21
C TRP A 24 -15.28 6.44 -2.32
N TYR A 25 -15.51 5.38 -1.53
CA TYR A 25 -16.62 5.30 -0.58
C TYR A 25 -16.53 6.38 0.48
N ASP A 26 -15.34 6.67 1.01
CA ASP A 26 -15.15 7.75 1.99
C ASP A 26 -15.53 9.13 1.40
N LYS A 27 -15.18 9.39 0.13
CA LYS A 27 -15.62 10.61 -0.58
C LYS A 27 -17.13 10.64 -0.80
N HIS A 28 -17.73 9.50 -1.13
CA HIS A 28 -19.18 9.40 -1.30
C HIS A 28 -19.91 9.64 0.03
N ALA A 29 -19.45 9.02 1.11
CA ALA A 29 -19.96 9.22 2.47
C ALA A 29 -19.86 10.69 2.91
N ALA A 30 -18.77 11.38 2.54
CA ALA A 30 -18.61 12.81 2.82
C ALA A 30 -19.62 13.71 2.07
N ARG A 31 -20.12 13.30 0.90
CA ARG A 31 -21.16 14.01 0.13
C ARG A 31 -22.56 13.69 0.64
N SER A 32 -22.80 12.44 1.02
CA SER A 32 -24.11 11.96 1.48
C SER A 32 -24.40 12.26 2.97
N GLY A 33 -23.47 12.93 3.67
CA GLY A 33 -23.61 13.23 5.10
C GLY A 33 -23.46 12.01 6.02
N TRP A 34 -22.93 10.90 5.49
CA TRP A 34 -22.78 9.64 6.22
C TRP A 34 -21.53 9.66 7.10
N ARG A 35 -21.45 8.67 8.00
CA ARG A 35 -20.31 8.52 8.92
C ARG A 35 -19.04 8.25 8.12
N ARG A 36 -18.11 9.20 8.14
CA ARG A 36 -16.80 9.10 7.47
C ARG A 36 -15.99 7.93 8.02
N ILE A 37 -15.21 7.29 7.16
CA ILE A 37 -14.35 6.16 7.56
C ILE A 37 -13.21 6.71 8.43
N ARG A 38 -12.86 5.98 9.49
CA ARG A 38 -11.73 6.35 10.35
C ARG A 38 -10.44 6.23 9.56
N GLU A 39 -9.56 7.22 9.70
CA GLU A 39 -8.22 7.24 9.06
C GLU A 39 -7.41 5.96 9.31
N ARG A 40 -7.55 5.37 10.51
CA ARG A 40 -6.90 4.11 10.87
C ARG A 40 -7.28 2.94 9.95
N THR A 41 -8.53 2.87 9.49
CA THR A 41 -9.01 1.79 8.61
C THR A 41 -8.46 1.93 7.19
N LEU A 42 -8.31 3.16 6.71
CA LEU A 42 -7.68 3.45 5.43
C LEU A 42 -6.18 3.12 5.49
N LEU A 43 -5.50 3.48 6.59
CA LEU A 43 -4.09 3.17 6.80
C LEU A 43 -3.84 1.67 6.98
N SER A 44 -4.70 0.94 7.70
CA SER A 44 -4.57 -0.52 7.83
C SER A 44 -4.73 -1.21 6.48
N SER A 45 -5.66 -0.74 5.64
CA SER A 45 -5.84 -1.30 4.28
C SER A 45 -4.61 -1.05 3.39
N ALA A 46 -3.99 0.13 3.50
CA ALA A 46 -2.73 0.43 2.83
C ALA A 46 -1.57 -0.45 3.36
N PHE A 47 -1.55 -0.72 4.68
CA PHE A 47 -0.53 -1.57 5.32
C PHE A 47 -0.59 -3.02 4.84
N PHE A 48 -1.79 -3.58 4.65
CA PHE A 48 -1.94 -4.97 4.20
C PHE A 48 -1.59 -5.21 2.72
N GLY A 49 -1.26 -4.18 1.93
CA GLY A 49 -0.84 -4.32 0.53
C GLY A 49 -1.53 -3.36 -0.45
N GLY A 50 -2.44 -2.52 0.03
CA GLY A 50 -3.15 -1.54 -0.78
C GLY A 50 -2.41 -0.22 -1.02
N SER A 51 -1.11 -0.16 -0.78
CA SER A 51 -0.32 1.08 -0.75
C SER A 51 -0.40 1.88 -2.05
N ILE A 52 -0.37 1.23 -3.22
CA ILE A 52 -0.52 1.88 -4.53
C ILE A 52 -1.95 2.43 -4.71
N GLY A 53 -2.96 1.63 -4.39
CA GLY A 53 -4.37 2.02 -4.43
C GLY A 53 -4.69 3.17 -3.47
N ALA A 54 -4.04 3.20 -2.30
CA ALA A 54 -4.17 4.27 -1.32
C ALA A 54 -3.51 5.57 -1.79
N MET A 55 -2.33 5.50 -2.42
CA MET A 55 -1.69 6.68 -3.03
C MET A 55 -2.53 7.25 -4.18
N ALA A 56 -3.02 6.38 -5.07
CA ALA A 56 -3.89 6.78 -6.18
C ALA A 56 -5.21 7.39 -5.67
N GLY A 57 -5.87 6.75 -4.71
CA GLY A 57 -7.08 7.26 -4.07
C GLY A 57 -6.85 8.63 -3.42
N ARG A 58 -5.73 8.81 -2.72
CA ARG A 58 -5.36 10.09 -2.12
C ARG A 58 -5.18 11.20 -3.15
N GLN A 59 -4.52 10.94 -4.27
CA GLN A 59 -4.32 11.92 -5.35
C GLN A 59 -5.64 12.25 -6.07
N VAL A 60 -6.42 11.25 -6.46
CA VAL A 60 -7.65 11.41 -7.24
C VAL A 60 -8.73 12.12 -6.43
N PHE A 61 -8.89 11.77 -5.17
CA PHE A 61 -9.96 12.31 -4.35
C PHE A 61 -9.58 13.60 -3.62
N ARG A 62 -8.30 14.04 -3.71
CA ARG A 62 -7.74 15.18 -2.96
C ARG A 62 -8.20 15.17 -1.49
N HIS A 63 -8.35 13.97 -0.93
CA HIS A 63 -8.98 13.77 0.36
C HIS A 63 -7.93 13.96 1.45
N LYS A 64 -8.20 14.89 2.39
CA LYS A 64 -7.34 15.21 3.54
C LYS A 64 -5.84 15.28 3.22
N THR A 65 -5.48 16.09 2.23
CA THR A 65 -4.06 16.37 1.94
C THR A 65 -3.41 17.31 2.97
N ARG A 66 -4.21 18.07 3.74
CA ARG A 66 -3.74 19.14 4.64
C ARG A 66 -3.72 18.82 6.15
N LYS A 67 -4.45 17.82 6.66
CA LYS A 67 -4.36 17.45 8.09
C LYS A 67 -3.36 16.30 8.26
N GLU A 68 -2.13 16.66 8.63
CA GLU A 68 -1.17 15.69 9.20
C GLU A 68 -1.74 15.22 10.55
N PRO A 69 -1.78 13.90 10.83
CA PRO A 69 -0.70 12.92 10.60
C PRO A 69 -0.93 11.88 9.47
N PHE A 70 -2.05 11.91 8.73
CA PHE A 70 -2.41 10.84 7.79
C PHE A 70 -1.39 10.65 6.64
N ARG A 71 -0.89 11.76 6.07
CA ARG A 71 0.11 11.73 5.00
C ARG A 71 1.39 11.02 5.44
N THR A 72 1.90 11.40 6.60
CA THR A 72 3.16 10.89 7.16
C THR A 72 3.05 9.40 7.45
N GLN A 73 1.92 8.96 8.02
CA GLN A 73 1.67 7.54 8.29
C GLN A 73 1.59 6.71 7.00
N LEU A 74 0.95 7.23 5.95
CA LEU A 74 0.88 6.52 4.67
C LEU A 74 2.27 6.40 4.02
N ILE A 75 3.08 7.47 4.04
CA ILE A 75 4.45 7.44 3.51
C ILE A 75 5.33 6.47 4.32
N LEU A 76 5.21 6.46 5.65
CA LEU A 76 5.93 5.52 6.52
C LEU A 76 5.60 4.06 6.19
N ILE A 77 4.32 3.75 5.96
CA ILE A 77 3.88 2.40 5.58
C ILE A 77 4.48 2.00 4.23
N VAL A 78 4.42 2.88 3.23
CA VAL A 78 5.01 2.62 1.90
C VAL A 78 6.52 2.39 2.03
N LEU A 79 7.21 3.26 2.77
CA LEU A 79 8.65 3.16 2.98
C LEU A 79 9.02 1.83 3.66
N PHE A 80 8.29 1.46 4.72
CA PHE A 80 8.50 0.20 5.42
C PHE A 80 8.28 -1.01 4.50
N GLN A 81 7.23 -0.99 3.68
CA GLN A 81 6.91 -2.07 2.76
C GLN A 81 7.96 -2.19 1.65
N THR A 82 8.44 -1.05 1.11
CA THR A 82 9.54 -1.06 0.12
C THR A 82 10.85 -1.57 0.72
N ILE A 83 11.20 -1.17 1.94
CA ILE A 83 12.42 -1.65 2.62
C ILE A 83 12.30 -3.17 2.88
N ALA A 84 11.14 -3.63 3.34
CA ALA A 84 10.89 -5.05 3.60
C ALA A 84 10.99 -5.88 2.30
N VAL A 85 10.44 -5.40 1.19
CA VAL A 85 10.56 -6.07 -0.11
C VAL A 85 12.00 -6.09 -0.59
N ILE A 86 12.72 -4.97 -0.52
CA ILE A 86 14.14 -4.90 -0.91
C ILE A 86 14.98 -5.86 -0.05
N ALA A 87 14.81 -5.82 1.27
CA ALA A 87 15.50 -6.73 2.19
C ALA A 87 15.16 -8.20 1.90
N CYS A 88 13.88 -8.52 1.64
CA CYS A 88 13.46 -9.86 1.28
C CYS A 88 14.06 -10.31 -0.05
N THR A 89 14.14 -9.44 -1.06
CA THR A 89 14.81 -9.76 -2.34
C THR A 89 16.32 -9.90 -2.18
N PHE A 90 16.95 -9.14 -1.29
CA PHE A 90 18.38 -9.28 -0.99
C PHE A 90 18.69 -10.62 -0.30
N VAL A 91 17.86 -11.01 0.66
CA VAL A 91 17.98 -12.28 1.38
C VAL A 91 17.62 -13.48 0.48
N ALA A 92 16.54 -13.38 -0.31
CA ALA A 92 16.09 -14.45 -1.19
C ALA A 92 16.91 -14.59 -2.48
N GLY A 93 17.59 -13.51 -2.90
CA GLY A 93 18.41 -13.49 -4.12
C GLY A 93 19.81 -14.08 -3.96
N GLY A 94 20.19 -14.56 -2.77
CA GLY A 94 21.54 -15.11 -2.56
C GLY A 94 22.66 -14.07 -2.73
N TYR A 95 22.37 -12.78 -2.54
CA TYR A 95 23.43 -11.75 -2.59
C TYR A 95 24.43 -11.90 -1.44
N LEU A 96 24.09 -12.65 -0.38
CA LEU A 96 25.05 -13.07 0.63
C LEU A 96 26.09 -14.02 0.04
N ASP A 97 25.73 -14.93 -0.87
CA ASP A 97 26.66 -15.83 -1.57
C ASP A 97 27.52 -15.05 -2.59
N ALA A 98 26.93 -14.06 -3.28
CA ALA A 98 27.66 -13.19 -4.21
C ALA A 98 28.62 -12.22 -3.52
N PHE A 99 28.30 -11.76 -2.31
CA PHE A 99 29.16 -10.86 -1.52
C PHE A 99 30.22 -11.64 -0.71
N ALA A 100 29.90 -12.85 -0.23
CA ALA A 100 30.84 -13.74 0.45
C ALA A 100 31.85 -14.41 -0.50
N GLY A 101 31.54 -14.52 -1.80
CA GLY A 101 32.50 -14.96 -2.82
C GLY A 101 33.43 -13.85 -3.33
N LEU A 102 33.27 -12.61 -2.85
CA LEU A 102 34.03 -11.43 -3.29
C LEU A 102 35.06 -10.97 -2.22
N PHE A 103 35.12 -11.65 -1.07
CA PHE A 103 36.11 -11.50 -0.01
C PHE A 103 36.79 -12.84 0.26
#